data_AF-A0A924MBG0-F1
#
_entry.id   AF-A0A924MBG0-F1
#
_cell.length_a   1.000
_cell.length_b   1.000
_cell.length_c   1.000
_cell.angle_alpha   90.00
_cell.angle_beta   90.00
_cell.angle_gamma   90.00
#
_symmetry.space_group_name_H-M   'P 1'
#
loop_
_entity.id
_entity.type
_entity.pdbx_description
1 polymer ?
#
loop_
_entity_poly.entity_id
_entity_poly.type
_entity_poly.pdbx_seq_one_letter_code
_entity_poly.pdbx_strand_id
1 'polypeptide(L)'
;VFMLGCTVIYVFASFRFLNKGIQQALPLKPSLKHWIRVNGLVSIVFCMLSLFQFITLLLQPQIMQQFYKQALATQQQIQGLTPQYFEKIIKGILYFMLTYAVLLLVHILFTFRFLQQYEHLFDET
;
A
#
# COMPACT_ATOMS: atom_id res chain seq x y z
N VAL A 1 1.58 -11.18 5.75
CA VAL A 1 3.04 -11.12 5.42
C VAL A 1 3.29 -11.26 3.92
N PHE A 2 2.74 -12.28 3.24
CA PHE A 2 2.94 -12.48 1.79
C PHE A 2 2.60 -11.25 0.92
N MET A 3 1.38 -10.71 1.03
CA MET A 3 0.95 -9.54 0.24
C MET A 3 1.80 -8.29 0.47
N LEU A 4 2.26 -8.08 1.72
CA LEU A 4 3.19 -7.00 2.05
C LEU A 4 4.54 -7.22 1.35
N GLY A 5 5.06 -8.45 1.34
CA GLY A 5 6.27 -8.80 0.61
C GLY A 5 6.15 -8.51 -0.89
N CYS A 6 5.03 -8.89 -1.53
CA CYS A 6 4.75 -8.56 -2.92
C CYS A 6 4.72 -7.04 -3.15
N THR A 7 4.12 -6.28 -2.23
CA THR A 7 4.08 -4.81 -2.33
C THR A 7 5.46 -4.21 -2.28
N VAL A 8 6.34 -4.70 -1.38
CA VAL A 8 7.73 -4.25 -1.30
C VAL A 8 8.49 -4.57 -2.59
N ILE A 9 8.37 -5.80 -3.11
CA ILE A 9 9.00 -6.20 -4.38
C ILE A 9 8.50 -5.31 -5.53
N TYR A 10 7.20 -5.04 -5.57
CA TYR A 10 6.60 -4.14 -6.56
C TYR A 10 7.22 -2.74 -6.50
N VAL A 11 7.36 -2.14 -5.30
CA VAL A 11 7.95 -0.80 -5.12
C VAL A 11 9.38 -0.76 -5.62
N PHE A 12 10.21 -1.75 -5.30
CA PHE A 12 11.58 -1.82 -5.81
C PHE A 12 11.63 -1.99 -7.33
N ALA A 13 10.77 -2.85 -7.88
CA ALA A 13 10.71 -3.11 -9.31
C ALA A 13 10.21 -1.88 -10.09
N SER A 14 9.17 -1.18 -9.61
CA SER A 14 8.63 0.04 -10.23
C SER A 14 9.64 1.19 -10.16
N PHE A 15 10.34 1.34 -9.02
CA PHE A 15 11.40 2.33 -8.87
C PHE A 15 12.57 2.07 -9.83
N ARG A 16 12.97 0.81 -9.99
CA ARG A 16 14.00 0.42 -10.96
C ARG A 16 13.56 0.72 -12.40
N PHE A 17 12.30 0.43 -12.75
CA PHE A 17 11.74 0.75 -14.06
C PHE A 17 11.75 2.25 -14.34
N LEU A 18 11.34 3.07 -13.37
CA LEU A 18 11.37 4.53 -13.50
C LEU A 18 12.79 5.06 -13.72
N ASN A 19 13.73 4.70 -12.85
CA ASN A 19 15.08 5.27 -12.92
C ASN A 19 15.90 4.72 -14.09
N LYS A 20 15.91 3.40 -14.31
CA LYS A 20 16.76 2.80 -15.35
C LYS A 20 16.09 2.81 -16.71
N GLY A 21 14.80 2.51 -16.76
CA GLY A 21 14.05 2.50 -18.01
C GLY A 21 13.72 3.91 -18.47
N ILE A 22 12.87 4.62 -17.73
CA ILE A 22 12.31 5.89 -18.20
C ILE A 22 13.35 7.02 -18.17
N GLN A 23 14.07 7.21 -17.06
CA GLN A 23 15.01 8.33 -16.94
C GLN A 23 16.33 8.11 -17.70
N GLN A 24 16.87 6.89 -17.70
CA GLN A 24 18.17 6.59 -18.30
C GLN A 24 18.06 5.94 -19.70
N ALA A 25 16.83 5.65 -20.18
CA ALA A 25 16.58 4.99 -21.46
C ALA A 25 17.36 3.67 -21.65
N LEU A 26 17.65 2.95 -20.56
CA LEU A 26 18.39 1.69 -20.62
C LEU A 26 17.47 0.52 -20.93
N PRO A 27 17.94 -0.47 -21.72
CA PRO A 27 17.22 -1.72 -21.90
C PRO A 27 17.07 -2.45 -20.56
N LEU A 28 15.89 -3.03 -20.35
CA LEU A 28 15.48 -3.73 -19.15
C LEU A 28 15.18 -5.18 -19.47
N LYS A 29 15.49 -6.05 -18.52
CA LYS A 29 15.19 -7.48 -18.67
C LYS A 29 13.68 -7.70 -18.75
N PRO A 30 13.18 -8.57 -19.66
CA PRO A 30 11.77 -8.96 -19.71
C PRO A 30 11.24 -9.45 -18.36
N SER A 31 12.09 -10.09 -17.56
CA SER A 31 11.73 -10.53 -16.21
C SER A 31 11.26 -9.39 -15.30
N LEU A 32 11.84 -8.18 -15.40
CA LEU A 32 11.41 -7.03 -14.59
C LEU A 32 9.95 -6.63 -14.88
N LYS A 33 9.52 -6.71 -16.14
CA LYS A 33 8.13 -6.50 -16.56
C LYS A 33 7.20 -7.50 -15.87
N HIS A 34 7.59 -8.77 -15.81
CA HIS A 34 6.84 -9.82 -15.10
C HIS A 34 6.78 -9.57 -13.60
N TRP A 35 7.90 -9.20 -12.96
CA TRP A 35 7.94 -8.85 -11.55
C TRP A 35 6.95 -7.72 -11.23
N ILE A 36 6.92 -6.66 -12.04
CA ILE A 36 5.99 -5.54 -11.86
C ILE A 36 4.55 -5.98 -12.04
N ARG A 37 4.22 -6.74 -13.10
CA ARG A 37 2.85 -7.18 -13.38
C ARG A 37 2.29 -8.09 -12.29
N VAL A 38 3.03 -9.14 -11.91
CA VAL A 38 2.56 -10.12 -10.92
C VAL A 38 2.44 -9.48 -9.53
N ASN A 39 3.48 -8.78 -9.08
CA ASN A 39 3.46 -8.18 -7.74
C ASN A 39 2.55 -6.96 -7.67
N GLY A 40 2.44 -6.18 -8.76
CA GLY A 40 1.49 -5.08 -8.88
C GLY A 40 0.05 -5.56 -8.78
N LEU A 41 -0.30 -6.68 -9.42
CA LEU A 41 -1.64 -7.28 -9.31
C LEU A 41 -1.96 -7.72 -7.87
N VAL A 42 -1.03 -8.41 -7.21
CA VAL A 42 -1.20 -8.79 -5.79
C VAL A 42 -1.33 -7.55 -4.90
N SER A 43 -0.57 -6.48 -5.21
CA SER A 43 -0.63 -5.21 -4.49
C SER A 43 -1.96 -4.48 -4.68
N ILE A 44 -2.59 -4.57 -5.86
CA ILE A 44 -3.95 -4.06 -6.09
C ILE A 44 -4.94 -4.78 -5.18
N VAL A 45 -4.90 -6.10 -5.12
CA VAL A 45 -5.78 -6.88 -4.22
C VAL A 45 -5.55 -6.48 -2.77
N PHE A 46 -4.29 -6.32 -2.35
CA PHE A 46 -3.95 -5.83 -1.03
C PHE A 46 -4.52 -4.42 -0.75
N CYS A 47 -4.43 -3.50 -1.71
CA CYS A 47 -5.02 -2.16 -1.58
C CYS A 47 -6.54 -2.23 -1.41
N MET A 48 -7.24 -3.03 -2.22
CA MET A 48 -8.69 -3.18 -2.15
C MET A 48 -9.15 -3.75 -0.80
N LEU A 49 -8.49 -4.80 -0.32
CA LEU A 49 -8.76 -5.37 1.01
C LEU A 49 -8.49 -4.35 2.12
N SER A 50 -7.38 -3.61 2.05
CA SER A 50 -7.03 -2.59 3.04
C SER A 50 -8.04 -1.45 3.06
N LEU A 51 -8.46 -0.95 1.89
CA LEU A 51 -9.48 0.08 1.77
C LEU A 51 -10.81 -0.37 2.39
N PHE A 52 -11.27 -1.58 2.05
CA PHE A 52 -12.48 -2.13 2.63
C PHE A 52 -12.39 -2.24 4.16
N GLN A 53 -11.26 -2.73 4.68
CA GLN A 53 -11.02 -2.86 6.12
C GLN A 53 -11.04 -1.51 6.84
N PHE A 54 -10.33 -0.51 6.31
CA PHE A 54 -10.25 0.81 6.93
C PHE A 54 -11.59 1.56 6.87
N ILE A 55 -12.32 1.47 5.74
CA ILE A 55 -13.66 2.05 5.62
C ILE A 55 -14.61 1.40 6.64
N THR A 56 -14.60 0.06 6.75
CA THR A 56 -15.44 -0.67 7.71
C THR A 56 -15.14 -0.23 9.15
N LEU A 57 -13.86 -0.08 9.50
CA LEU A 57 -13.43 0.42 10.81
C LEU A 57 -13.91 1.85 11.09
N LEU A 58 -13.88 2.73 10.09
CA LEU A 58 -14.37 4.11 10.23
C LEU A 58 -15.90 4.17 10.40
N LEU A 59 -16.65 3.24 9.79
CA LEU A 59 -18.11 3.19 9.86
C LEU A 59 -18.64 2.49 11.12
N GLN A 60 -17.82 1.70 11.81
CA GLN A 60 -18.23 0.93 13.00
C GLN A 60 -17.58 1.47 14.29
N PRO A 61 -18.20 2.48 14.95
CA PRO A 61 -17.65 3.09 16.17
C PRO A 61 -17.57 2.11 17.36
N GLN A 62 -18.38 1.05 17.35
CA GLN A 62 -18.36 0.01 18.38
C GLN A 62 -17.04 -0.76 18.44
N ILE A 63 -16.41 -0.98 17.28
CA ILE A 63 -15.11 -1.67 17.19
C ILE A 63 -14.00 -0.81 17.80
N MET A 64 -14.07 0.52 17.66
CA MET A 64 -13.10 1.44 18.27
C MET A 64 -13.14 1.36 19.80
N GLN A 65 -14.32 1.20 20.40
CA GLN A 65 -14.47 1.02 21.85
C GLN A 65 -13.90 -0.31 22.33
N GLN A 66 -14.06 -1.38 21.54
CA GLN A 66 -13.45 -2.68 21.84
C GLN A 66 -11.92 -2.62 21.77
N PHE A 67 -11.37 -1.97 20.74
CA PHE A 67 -9.92 -1.75 20.63
C PHE A 67 -9.37 -0.93 21.79
N TYR A 68 -10.09 0.11 22.22
CA TYR A 68 -9.69 0.91 23.39
C TYR A 68 -9.62 0.04 24.66
N LYS A 69 -10.66 -0.77 24.93
CA LYS A 69 -10.67 -1.68 26.08
C LYS A 69 -9.51 -2.68 26.04
N GLN A 70 -9.20 -3.21 24.86
CA GLN A 70 -8.10 -4.17 24.68
C GLN A 70 -6.72 -3.50 24.78
N ALA A 71 -6.58 -2.26 24.31
CA ALA A 71 -5.37 -1.46 24.48
C ALA A 71 -5.07 -1.20 25.96
N LEU A 72 -6.09 -0.82 26.75
CA LEU A 72 -5.96 -0.65 28.20
C LEU A 72 -5.63 -1.94 28.95
N ALA A 73 -6.12 -3.09 28.47
CA ALA A 73 -5.81 -4.38 29.07
C ALA A 73 -4.36 -4.82 28.81
N THR A 74 -3.75 -4.30 27.74
CA THR A 74 -2.40 -4.69 27.28
C THR A 74 -1.32 -3.72 27.75
N GLN A 75 -1.62 -2.42 27.79
CA GLN A 75 -0.75 -1.39 28.35
C GLN A 75 -1.29 -0.98 29.72
N GLN A 76 -0.54 -1.30 30.78
CA GLN A 76 -0.78 -0.76 32.13
C GLN A 76 -1.02 0.75 32.02
N GLN A 77 -2.26 1.18 32.30
CA GLN A 77 -2.76 2.56 32.29
C GLN A 77 -1.73 3.59 31.81
N ILE A 78 -1.69 3.85 30.50
CA ILE A 78 -1.02 5.05 30.00
C ILE A 78 -1.79 6.25 30.55
N GLN A 79 -1.23 6.89 31.57
CA GLN A 79 -1.81 8.07 32.19
C GLN A 79 -2.00 9.16 31.11
N GLY A 80 -3.22 9.65 30.96
CA GLY A 80 -3.58 10.70 29.99
C GLY A 80 -4.25 10.22 28.69
N LEU A 81 -4.36 8.91 28.45
CA LEU A 81 -5.02 8.38 27.26
C LEU A 81 -6.54 8.27 27.48
N THR A 82 -7.26 9.40 27.30
CA THR A 82 -8.73 9.36 27.36
C THR A 82 -9.30 8.62 26.14
N PRO A 83 -10.52 8.04 26.25
CA PRO A 83 -11.16 7.37 25.12
C PRO A 83 -11.29 8.26 23.88
N GLN A 84 -11.52 9.56 24.09
CA GLN A 84 -11.68 10.54 23.00
C GLN A 84 -10.36 10.84 22.30
N TYR A 85 -9.25 10.92 23.04
CA TYR A 85 -7.93 11.10 22.44
C TYR A 85 -7.49 9.84 21.67
N PHE A 86 -7.75 8.65 22.22
CA PHE A 86 -7.50 7.39 21.53
C PHE A 86 -8.23 7.34 20.18
N GLU A 87 -9.53 7.62 20.19
CA GLU A 87 -10.36 7.60 18.98
C GLU A 87 -9.85 8.58 17.92
N LYS A 88 -9.47 9.80 18.31
CA LYS A 88 -8.90 10.80 17.39
C LYS A 88 -7.62 10.30 16.73
N ILE A 89 -6.70 9.71 17.50
CA ILE A 89 -5.43 9.19 16.98
C ILE A 89 -5.69 8.05 15.99
N ILE A 90 -6.51 7.07 16.37
CA ILE A 90 -6.81 5.93 15.50
C ILE A 90 -7.51 6.37 14.22
N LYS A 91 -8.50 7.28 14.29
CA LYS A 91 -9.12 7.86 13.10
C LYS A 91 -8.10 8.57 12.21
N GLY A 92 -7.17 9.34 12.80
CA GLY A 92 -6.08 9.97 12.06
C GLY A 92 -5.21 8.96 11.31
N ILE A 93 -4.82 7.87 11.97
CA ILE A 93 -4.06 6.77 11.35
C ILE A 93 -4.86 6.13 10.22
N LEU A 94 -6.14 5.84 10.44
CA LEU A 94 -7.00 5.23 9.42
C LEU A 94 -7.15 6.11 8.18
N TYR A 95 -7.37 7.41 8.33
CA TYR A 95 -7.42 8.35 7.20
C TYR A 95 -6.09 8.42 6.45
N PHE A 96 -4.96 8.44 7.16
CA PHE A 96 -3.64 8.40 6.54
C PHE A 96 -3.42 7.11 5.74
N MET A 97 -3.75 5.95 6.33
CA MET A 97 -3.60 4.65 5.68
C MET A 97 -4.53 4.48 4.47
N LEU A 98 -5.74 5.03 4.55
CA LEU A 98 -6.69 5.04 3.43
C LEU A 98 -6.15 5.89 2.28
N THR A 99 -5.62 7.08 2.58
CA THR A 99 -4.98 7.95 1.59
C THR A 99 -3.77 7.26 0.94
N TYR A 100 -2.92 6.61 1.74
CA TYR A 100 -1.79 5.83 1.25
C TYR A 100 -2.24 4.70 0.31
N ALA A 101 -3.28 3.94 0.66
CA ALA A 101 -3.78 2.84 -0.15
C ALA A 101 -4.33 3.33 -1.51
N VAL A 102 -5.02 4.47 -1.54
CA VAL A 102 -5.48 5.09 -2.79
C VAL A 102 -4.28 5.54 -3.65
N LEU A 103 -3.30 6.22 -3.04
CA LEU A 103 -2.10 6.67 -3.76
C LEU A 103 -1.32 5.49 -4.35
N LEU A 104 -1.17 4.39 -3.60
CA LEU A 104 -0.52 3.18 -4.07
C LEU A 104 -1.27 2.55 -5.24
N LEU A 105 -2.60 2.47 -5.16
CA LEU A 105 -3.44 1.96 -6.25
C LEU A 105 -3.24 2.79 -7.52
N VAL A 106 -3.34 4.12 -7.40
CA VAL A 106 -3.12 5.06 -8.51
C VAL A 106 -1.72 4.88 -9.09
N HIS A 107 -0.70 4.79 -8.25
CA HIS A 107 0.69 4.56 -8.67
C HIS A 107 0.86 3.24 -9.46
N ILE A 108 0.20 2.15 -9.06
CA ILE A 108 0.23 0.88 -9.80
C ILE A 108 -0.43 1.03 -11.17
N LEU A 109 -1.59 1.69 -11.25
CA LEU A 109 -2.29 1.91 -12.52
C LEU A 109 -1.45 2.73 -13.50
N PHE A 110 -0.82 3.81 -13.03
CA PHE A 110 0.10 4.60 -13.86
C PHE A 110 1.33 3.78 -14.28
N THR A 111 1.90 2.99 -13.37
CA THR A 111 3.05 2.13 -13.69
C THR A 111 2.68 1.12 -14.78
N PHE A 112 1.50 0.50 -14.73
CA PHE A 112 1.03 -0.42 -15.77
C PHE A 112 0.84 0.28 -17.11
N ARG A 113 0.33 1.51 -17.10
CA ARG A 113 0.17 2.33 -18.31
C ARG A 113 1.53 2.68 -18.93
N PHE A 114 2.50 3.07 -18.11
CA PHE A 114 3.87 3.30 -18.57
C PHE A 114 4.55 2.01 -19.05
N LEU A 115 4.27 0.87 -18.43
CA LEU A 115 4.81 -0.41 -18.87
C LEU A 115 4.40 -0.76 -20.31
N GLN A 116 3.21 -0.32 -20.74
CA GLN A 116 2.74 -0.47 -22.12
C GLN A 116 3.38 0.56 -23.05
N GLN A 117 3.49 1.83 -22.61
CA GLN A 117 4.10 2.90 -23.40
C GLN A 117 5.59 2.66 -23.67
N TYR A 118 6.30 2.12 -22.70
CA TYR A 118 7.74 1.84 -22.76
C TYR A 118 8.02 0.36 -23.00
N GLU A 119 7.13 -0.35 -23.71
CA GLU A 119 7.30 -1.77 -24.00
C GLU A 119 8.61 -2.07 -24.74
N HIS A 120 9.03 -1.17 -25.64
CA HIS A 120 10.29 -1.23 -26.38
C HIS A 120 11.54 -1.31 -25.48
N LEU A 121 11.48 -0.84 -24.23
CA LEU A 121 12.61 -0.96 -23.30
C LEU A 121 12.85 -2.40 -22.84
N PHE A 122 11.93 -3.33 -23.13
CA PHE A 122 12.01 -4.72 -22.72
C PHE A 122 12.26 -5.67 -23.89
N ASP A 123 12.48 -5.17 -25.10
CA ASP A 123 12.78 -6.00 -26.26
C ASP A 123 14.20 -6.56 -26.17
N GLU A 124 14.37 -7.83 -26.54
CA GLU A 124 15.63 -8.56 -26.44
C GLU A 124 16.68 -7.92 -27.38
N THR A 125 17.75 -7.36 -26.81
CA THR A 125 19.06 -7.32 -27.48
C THR A 125 19.70 -8.70 -27.44
#